data_AF-A0A345BYK8-F1
#
_entry.id   AF-A0A345BYK8-F1
#
_cell.length_a   1.000
_cell.length_b   1.000
_cell.length_c   1.000
_cell.angle_alpha   90.00
_cell.angle_beta   90.00
_cell.angle_gamma   90.00
#
_symmetry.space_group_name_H-M   'P 1'
#
loop_
_entity.id
_entity.type
_entity.pdbx_description
1 polymer ?
#
loop_
_entity_poly.entity_id
_entity_poly.type
_entity_poly.pdbx_seq_one_letter_code
_entity_poly.pdbx_strand_id
1 'polypeptide(L)' 'MRSERIRNLIIWLLFTVTPMMTISIALSYNGFIEAKSACVESSGTITEENVDVLALNWSVSCEQ' A
#
# COMPACT_ATOMS: atom_id res chain seq x y z
N MET A 1 28.53 24.26 -8.99
CA MET A 1 27.63 25.04 -8.09
C MET A 1 26.12 24.86 -8.28
N ARG A 2 25.45 25.25 -9.39
CA ARG A 2 23.97 25.14 -9.51
C ARG A 2 23.48 23.70 -9.75
N SER A 3 24.18 22.94 -10.59
CA SER A 3 23.89 21.52 -10.86
C SER A 3 24.08 20.64 -9.61
N GLU A 4 25.09 20.90 -8.78
CA GLU A 4 25.38 20.10 -7.59
C GLU A 4 24.34 20.30 -6.48
N ARG A 5 23.80 21.52 -6.34
CA ARG A 5 22.69 21.78 -5.44
C ARG A 5 21.41 21.06 -5.87
N ILE A 6 21.12 21.04 -7.17
CA ILE A 6 19.96 20.31 -7.71
C ILE A 6 20.13 18.80 -7.53
N ARG A 7 21.33 18.27 -7.81
CA ARG A 7 21.64 16.85 -7.57
C ARG A 7 21.41 16.45 -6.11
N ASN A 8 21.93 17.25 -5.17
CA ASN A 8 21.77 16.97 -3.75
C ASN A 8 20.29 17.06 -3.29
N LEU A 9 19.51 17.99 -3.85
CA LEU A 9 18.08 18.08 -3.58
C LEU A 9 17.31 16.86 -4.10
N ILE A 10 17.63 16.38 -5.32
CA ILE A 10 17.00 15.18 -5.89
C ILE A 10 17.33 13.95 -5.05
N ILE A 11 18.60 13.81 -4.65
CA ILE A 11 19.03 12.72 -3.77
C ILE A 11 18.24 12.76 -2.46
N TRP A 12 18.16 13.92 -1.81
CA TRP A 12 17.42 14.07 -0.57
C TRP A 12 15.91 13.77 -0.73
N LEU A 13 15.30 14.21 -1.84
CA LEU A 13 13.92 13.90 -2.16
C LEU A 13 13.69 12.40 -2.35
N LEU A 14 14.58 11.70 -3.08
CA LEU A 14 14.50 10.25 -3.25
C LEU A 14 14.58 9.52 -1.90
N PHE A 15 15.54 9.90 -1.06
CA PHE A 15 15.72 9.27 0.25
C PHE A 15 14.57 9.50 1.23
N THR A 16 13.73 10.51 1.01
CA THR A 16 12.58 10.81 1.89
C THR A 16 11.28 10.25 1.33
N VAL A 17 11.04 10.41 0.03
CA VAL A 17 9.79 10.00 -0.62
C VAL A 17 9.70 8.49 -0.78
N THR A 18 10.80 7.82 -1.16
CA THR A 18 10.80 6.36 -1.35
C THR A 18 10.42 5.58 -0.09
N PRO A 19 11.01 5.81 1.10
CA PRO A 19 10.62 5.07 2.30
C PRO A 19 9.17 5.35 2.71
N MET A 20 8.69 6.59 2.57
CA MET A 20 7.28 6.91 2.86
C MET A 20 6.34 6.08 1.97
N MET A 21 6.63 5.99 0.66
CA MET A 21 5.85 5.13 -0.24
C MET A 21 5.88 3.66 0.19
N THR A 22 7.04 3.12 0.56
CA THR A 22 7.13 1.71 0.98
C THR A 22 6.30 1.42 2.24
N ILE A 23 6.27 2.35 3.20
CA ILE A 23 5.47 2.21 4.42
C ILE A 23 3.98 2.25 4.08
N SER A 24 3.54 3.20 3.25
CA SER A 24 2.15 3.30 2.82
C SER A 24 1.67 2.03 2.12
N ILE A 25 2.50 1.46 1.24
CA ILE A 25 2.21 0.20 0.54
C ILE A 25 2.06 -0.96 1.53
N ALA A 26 3.00 -1.09 2.48
CA ALA A 26 2.95 -2.16 3.48
C ALA A 26 1.71 -2.05 4.38
N LEU A 27 1.35 -0.84 4.83
CA LEU A 27 0.16 -0.61 5.64
C LEU A 27 -1.12 -0.92 4.85
N SER A 28 -1.19 -0.50 3.60
CA SER A 28 -2.35 -0.78 2.75
C SER A 28 -2.53 -2.28 2.53
N TYR A 29 -1.44 -3.00 2.22
CA TYR A 29 -1.47 -4.45 2.04
C TYR A 29 -1.87 -5.20 3.33
N ASN A 30 -1.37 -4.76 4.49
CA ASN A 30 -1.79 -5.36 5.76
C ASN A 30 -3.29 -5.17 6.00
N GLY A 31 -3.85 -3.99 5.72
CA GLY A 31 -5.29 -3.75 5.83
C GLY A 31 -6.12 -4.66 4.92
N PHE A 32 -5.63 -4.92 3.70
CA PHE A 32 -6.26 -5.88 2.79
C PHE A 32 -6.31 -7.29 3.37
N ILE A 33 -5.17 -7.77 3.88
CA ILE A 33 -5.06 -9.10 4.49
C ILE A 33 -5.95 -9.20 5.74
N GLU A 34 -5.99 -8.15 6.56
CA GLU A 34 -6.83 -8.10 7.75
C GLU A 34 -8.33 -8.16 7.40
N ALA A 35 -8.78 -7.37 6.42
CA ALA A 35 -10.17 -7.41 5.95
C ALA A 35 -10.55 -8.80 5.40
N LYS A 36 -9.63 -9.43 4.67
CA LYS A 36 -9.80 -10.80 4.16
C LYS A 36 -9.88 -11.83 5.28
N SER A 37 -8.99 -11.75 6.27
CA SER A 37 -8.99 -12.65 7.44
C SER A 37 -10.28 -12.50 8.23
N ALA A 38 -10.69 -11.26 8.52
CA ALA A 38 -11.91 -10.98 9.28
C ALA A 38 -13.17 -11.54 8.60
N CYS A 39 -13.26 -11.47 7.26
CA CYS A 39 -14.36 -12.09 6.52
C CYS A 39 -14.43 -13.61 6.77
N VAL A 40 -13.32 -14.31 6.56
CA VAL A 40 -13.24 -15.78 6.71
C VAL A 40 -13.45 -16.21 8.16
N GLU A 41 -12.89 -15.48 9.13
CA GLU A 41 -13.06 -15.75 10.56
C GLU A 41 -14.51 -15.57 11.01
N SER A 42 -15.26 -14.66 10.38
CA SER A 42 -16.68 -14.46 10.61
C SER A 42 -17.59 -15.48 9.88
N SER A 43 -17.01 -16.54 9.30
CA SER A 43 -17.69 -17.52 8.43
C SER A 43 -18.33 -16.91 7.18
N GLY A 44 -17.94 -15.70 6.81
CA GLY A 44 -18.35 -15.06 5.57
C GLY A 44 -17.63 -15.66 4.36
N THR A 45 -18.22 -15.47 3.19
CA THR A 45 -17.65 -15.86 1.89
C THR A 45 -17.16 -14.62 1.17
N ILE A 46 -15.90 -14.65 0.70
CA ILE A 46 -15.35 -13.58 -0.13
C ILE A 46 -16.00 -13.68 -1.51
N THR A 47 -16.74 -12.65 -1.90
CA THR A 47 -17.45 -12.60 -3.19
C THR A 47 -16.71 -11.78 -4.24
N GLU A 48 -15.88 -10.83 -3.81
CA GLU A 48 -15.05 -10.00 -4.69
C GLU A 48 -13.70 -9.70 -4.03
N GLU A 49 -12.63 -9.80 -4.82
CA GLU A 49 -11.27 -9.48 -4.42
C GLU A 49 -10.61 -8.70 -5.55
N ASN A 50 -10.22 -7.45 -5.27
CA ASN A 50 -9.43 -6.64 -6.18
C ASN A 50 -8.23 -6.06 -5.42
N VAL A 51 -7.04 -6.21 -6.00
CA VAL A 51 -5.80 -5.63 -5.47
C VAL A 51 -5.04 -5.01 -6.64
N ASP A 52 -5.02 -3.68 -6.68
CA ASP A 52 -4.27 -2.94 -7.69
C ASP A 52 -2.76 -3.01 -7.43
N VAL A 53 -1.98 -2.44 -8.34
CA VAL A 53 -0.51 -2.39 -8.26
C VAL A 53 -0.05 -1.85 -6.89
N LEU A 54 0.84 -2.60 -6.25
CA LEU A 54 1.39 -2.29 -4.92
C LEU A 54 0.31 -2.18 -3.82
N ALA A 55 -0.88 -2.76 -4.04
CA ALA A 55 -2.01 -2.69 -3.12
C ALA A 55 -2.34 -1.25 -2.68
N LEU A 56 -2.06 -0.24 -3.52
CA LEU A 56 -2.40 1.16 -3.23
C LEU A 56 -3.91 1.38 -3.20
N ASN A 57 -4.63 0.52 -3.90
CA ASN A 57 -6.07 0.43 -3.90
C ASN A 57 -6.43 -1.05 -3.87
N TRP A 58 -7.42 -1.39 -3.05
CA TRP A 58 -7.92 -2.75 -2.94
C TRP A 58 -9.36 -2.71 -2.42
N SER A 59 -10.10 -3.75 -2.74
CA SER A 59 -11.45 -3.97 -2.20
C SER A 59 -11.63 -5.45 -1.91
N VAL A 60 -12.35 -5.72 -0.82
CA VAL A 60 -12.81 -7.06 -0.46
C VAL A 60 -14.28 -6.95 -0.14
N SER A 61 -15.10 -7.69 -0.86
CA SER A 61 -16.53 -7.85 -0.55
C SER A 61 -16.75 -9.18 0.15
N CYS A 62 -17.48 -9.14 1.26
CA CYS A 62 -17.79 -10.30 2.08
C CYS A 62 -19.31 -10.40 2.25
N GLU A 63 -19.89 -11.56 1.94
CA GLU A 63 -21.28 -11.89 2.25
C GLU A 63 -21.32 -12.94 3.36
N GLN A 64 -22.33 -12.84 4.24
CA GLN A 64 -22.64 -13.85 5.26
C GLN A 64 -23.82 -14.71 4.81
#